data_AF-A0A9D4XBL7-F1
#
_entry.id   AF-A0A9D4XBL7-F1
#
_cell.length_a   1.000
_cell.length_b   1.000
_cell.length_c   1.000
_cell.angle_alpha   90.00
_cell.angle_beta   90.00
_cell.angle_gamma   90.00
#
_symmetry.space_group_name_H-M   'P 1'
#
loop_
_entity.id
_entity.type
_entity.pdbx_description
1 polymer ?
#
loop_
_entity_poly.entity_id
_entity_poly.type
_entity_poly.pdbx_seq_one_letter_code
_entity_poly.pdbx_strand_id
1 'polypeptide(L)'
;MESGKKKTFQIKAKVPCVKKFIAFRDGLTNIRRDAFTLKYGKILHLLSVPVQKEAITALAQFYDPPLRSFLFRDFQLAPTLEEFERILDSPKQKKGPYRGLGQIPKPEELAEVLDIPVKDLTPNIKIWGKVQGIPQEYLEKTAQSF
;
A
#
# COMPACT_ATOMS: atom_id res chain seq x y z
N MET A 1 -4.97 12.28 27.90
CA MET A 1 -5.02 12.22 26.43
C MET A 1 -6.48 12.41 26.03
N GLU A 2 -6.83 13.59 25.53
CA GLU A 2 -8.21 13.92 25.18
C GLU A 2 -8.74 12.96 24.12
N SER A 3 -9.87 12.33 24.42
CA SER A 3 -10.69 11.59 23.46
C SER A 3 -11.33 12.62 22.52
N GLY A 4 -10.56 13.10 21.55
CA GLY A 4 -11.06 13.95 20.48
C GLY A 4 -12.07 13.16 19.67
N LYS A 5 -13.36 13.49 19.82
CA LYS A 5 -14.44 12.91 19.01
C LYS A 5 -14.11 13.13 17.53
N LYS A 6 -13.67 12.07 16.82
CA LYS A 6 -13.43 12.14 15.37
C LYS A 6 -14.74 12.57 14.70
N LYS A 7 -14.71 13.72 14.01
CA LYS A 7 -15.86 14.19 13.23
C LYS A 7 -16.13 13.19 12.10
N THR A 8 -17.35 12.68 12.04
CA THR A 8 -17.79 11.80 10.95
C THR A 8 -17.88 12.63 9.67
N PHE A 9 -17.13 12.26 8.65
CA PHE A 9 -17.16 12.92 7.35
C PHE A 9 -18.32 12.36 6.53
N GLN A 10 -19.14 13.27 6.00
CA GLN A 10 -20.16 12.92 5.03
C GLN A 10 -19.49 12.70 3.67
N ILE A 11 -19.21 11.44 3.34
CA ILE A 11 -18.58 11.07 2.08
C ILE A 11 -19.63 11.11 0.98
N LYS A 12 -19.50 12.07 0.07
CA LYS A 12 -20.30 12.16 -1.15
C LYS A 12 -19.45 11.71 -2.32
N ALA A 13 -19.77 10.53 -2.87
CA ALA A 13 -19.14 10.02 -4.08
C ALA A 13 -20.18 9.88 -5.19
N LYS A 14 -19.78 10.16 -6.43
CA LYS A 14 -20.61 9.79 -7.58
C LYS A 14 -20.64 8.27 -7.64
N VAL A 15 -21.83 7.68 -7.52
CA VAL A 15 -21.99 6.23 -7.63
C VAL A 15 -21.81 5.84 -9.10
N PRO A 16 -20.73 5.13 -9.46
CA PRO A 16 -20.58 4.66 -10.83
C PRO A 16 -21.66 3.62 -11.13
N CYS A 17 -22.09 3.57 -12.39
CA CYS A 17 -23.06 2.57 -12.82
C CYS A 17 -22.38 1.20 -12.97
N VAL A 18 -22.18 0.49 -11.84
CA VAL A 18 -21.50 -0.81 -11.80
C VAL A 18 -22.13 -1.82 -12.77
N LYS A 19 -23.46 -1.76 -12.97
CA LYS A 19 -24.18 -2.60 -13.94
C LYS A 19 -23.64 -2.46 -15.37
N LYS A 20 -23.27 -1.26 -15.81
CA LYS A 20 -22.69 -1.04 -17.15
C LYS A 20 -21.31 -1.68 -17.26
N PHE A 21 -20.51 -1.61 -16.20
CA PHE A 21 -19.19 -2.26 -16.16
C PHE A 21 -19.30 -3.78 -16.16
N ILE A 22 -20.29 -4.34 -15.44
CA ILE A 22 -20.58 -5.78 -15.46
C ILE A 22 -21.01 -6.20 -16.87
N ALA A 23 -21.96 -5.50 -17.49
CA ALA A 23 -22.39 -5.80 -18.86
C ALA A 23 -21.24 -5.70 -19.87
N PHE A 24 -20.36 -4.70 -19.73
CA PHE A 24 -19.15 -4.57 -20.55
C PHE A 24 -18.21 -5.77 -20.37
N ARG A 25 -17.95 -6.18 -19.13
CA ARG A 25 -17.12 -7.36 -18.81
C ARG A 25 -17.71 -8.64 -19.41
N ASP A 26 -19.02 -8.80 -19.33
CA ASP A 26 -19.73 -9.98 -19.80
C ASP A 26 -19.73 -10.05 -21.34
N GLY A 27 -19.70 -8.90 -22.01
CA GLY A 27 -19.53 -8.79 -23.46
C GLY A 27 -18.12 -9.02 -23.99
N LEU A 28 -17.10 -9.19 -23.12
CA LEU A 28 -15.74 -9.52 -23.56
C LEU A 28 -15.67 -10.97 -24.04
N THR A 29 -15.03 -11.19 -25.19
CA THR A 29 -14.64 -12.53 -25.65
C THR A 29 -13.60 -13.12 -24.69
N ASN A 30 -13.52 -14.46 -24.64
CA ASN A 30 -12.54 -15.15 -23.79
C ASN A 30 -11.10 -14.69 -24.08
N ILE A 31 -10.73 -14.57 -25.35
CA ILE A 31 -9.40 -14.08 -25.77
C ILE A 31 -9.09 -12.69 -25.19
N ARG A 32 -10.05 -11.75 -25.25
CA ARG A 32 -9.86 -10.40 -24.70
C ARG A 32 -9.80 -10.42 -23.17
N ARG A 33 -10.59 -11.27 -22.53
CA ARG A 33 -10.58 -11.46 -21.08
C ARG A 33 -9.25 -12.04 -20.61
N ASP A 34 -8.71 -13.01 -21.34
CA ASP A 34 -7.42 -13.65 -21.03
C ASP A 34 -6.27 -12.66 -21.23
N ALA A 35 -6.24 -11.93 -22.34
CA ALA A 35 -5.25 -10.88 -22.58
C ALA A 35 -5.31 -9.76 -21.53
N PHE A 36 -6.52 -9.39 -21.11
CA PHE A 36 -6.72 -8.41 -20.05
C PHE A 36 -6.20 -8.94 -18.70
N THR A 37 -6.53 -10.19 -18.36
CA THR A 37 -6.10 -10.84 -17.12
C THR A 37 -4.58 -11.01 -17.09
N LEU A 38 -3.96 -11.35 -18.22
CA LEU A 38 -2.51 -11.43 -18.37
C LEU A 38 -1.82 -10.08 -18.16
N LYS A 39 -2.50 -8.96 -18.42
CA LYS A 39 -1.92 -7.62 -18.28
C LYS A 39 -2.18 -6.99 -16.92
N TYR A 40 -3.37 -7.19 -16.36
CA TYR A 40 -3.84 -6.47 -15.18
C TYR A 40 -4.26 -7.38 -14.02
N GLY A 41 -4.05 -8.69 -14.14
CA GLY A 41 -4.57 -9.68 -13.21
C GLY A 41 -6.09 -9.73 -13.21
N LYS A 42 -6.63 -10.26 -12.12
CA LYS A 42 -8.06 -10.38 -11.80
C LYS A 42 -8.72 -9.07 -11.37
N ILE A 43 -8.24 -7.90 -11.79
CA ILE A 43 -8.89 -6.62 -11.46
C ILE A 43 -10.36 -6.56 -11.93
N LEU A 44 -10.71 -7.22 -13.04
CA LEU A 44 -12.12 -7.35 -13.48
C LEU A 44 -12.99 -8.15 -12.52
N HIS A 45 -12.38 -9.04 -11.72
CA HIS A 45 -13.10 -9.84 -10.71
C HIS A 45 -13.64 -8.96 -9.59
N LEU A 46 -13.02 -7.81 -9.30
CA LEU A 46 -13.48 -6.86 -8.28
C LEU A 46 -14.92 -6.37 -8.53
N LEU A 47 -15.37 -6.35 -9.78
CA LEU A 47 -16.76 -6.00 -10.14
C LEU A 47 -17.79 -7.03 -9.64
N SER A 48 -17.35 -8.24 -9.33
CA SER A 48 -18.18 -9.35 -8.83
C SER A 48 -18.02 -9.61 -7.34
N VAL A 49 -17.05 -8.96 -6.68
CA VAL A 49 -16.84 -9.15 -5.25
C VAL A 49 -18.03 -8.57 -4.49
N PRO A 50 -18.70 -9.34 -3.63
CA PRO A 50 -19.76 -8.81 -2.78
C PRO A 50 -19.16 -7.81 -1.80
N VAL A 51 -19.65 -6.57 -1.83
CA VAL A 51 -19.20 -5.49 -0.95
C VAL A 51 -20.29 -5.15 0.06
N GLN A 52 -19.95 -5.23 1.35
CA GLN A 52 -20.78 -4.67 2.42
C GLN A 52 -20.60 -3.15 2.46
N LYS A 53 -21.60 -2.41 1.97
CA LYS A 53 -21.53 -0.96 1.81
C LYS A 53 -21.36 -0.24 3.13
N GLU A 54 -22.00 -0.76 4.17
CA GLU A 54 -21.97 -0.24 5.53
C GLU A 54 -20.55 -0.36 6.10
N ALA A 55 -19.91 -1.51 5.90
CA ALA A 55 -18.52 -1.75 6.32
C ALA A 55 -17.55 -0.79 5.61
N ILE A 56 -17.64 -0.65 4.28
CA ILE A 56 -16.78 0.29 3.54
C ILE A 56 -17.02 1.74 3.97
N THR A 57 -18.29 2.11 4.21
CA THR A 57 -18.63 3.46 4.66
C THR A 57 -18.05 3.75 6.05
N ALA A 58 -18.07 2.76 6.95
CA ALA A 58 -17.44 2.84 8.26
C ALA A 58 -15.90 2.94 8.14
N LEU A 59 -15.27 2.09 7.33
CA LEU A 59 -13.82 2.12 7.09
C LEU A 59 -13.36 3.46 6.50
N ALA A 60 -14.12 4.03 5.58
CA ALA A 60 -13.77 5.26 4.91
C ALA A 60 -13.70 6.48 5.85
N GLN A 61 -14.32 6.42 7.04
CA GLN A 61 -14.15 7.43 8.11
C GLN A 61 -12.74 7.45 8.69
N PHE A 62 -11.98 6.38 8.51
CA PHE A 62 -10.61 6.21 8.98
C PHE A 62 -9.59 6.37 7.85
N TYR A 63 -10.01 6.71 6.64
CA TYR A 63 -9.08 6.92 5.53
C TYR A 63 -8.23 8.17 5.78
N ASP A 64 -6.92 8.00 5.76
CA ASP A 64 -5.91 9.05 5.83
C ASP A 64 -5.39 9.32 4.40
N PRO A 65 -5.76 10.44 3.75
CA PRO A 65 -5.36 10.70 2.37
C PRO A 65 -3.84 10.82 2.14
N PRO A 66 -3.07 11.52 3.00
CA PRO A 66 -1.60 11.52 2.92
C PRO A 66 -0.99 10.11 2.94
N LEU A 67 -1.42 9.25 3.87
CA LEU A 67 -0.89 7.89 4.02
C LEU A 67 -1.51 6.87 3.06
N ARG A 68 -2.60 7.25 2.38
CA ARG A 68 -3.40 6.41 1.48
C ARG A 68 -3.85 5.10 2.13
N SER A 69 -4.11 5.12 3.43
CA SER A 69 -4.42 3.95 4.25
C SER A 69 -5.57 4.20 5.21
N PHE A 70 -6.14 3.14 5.79
CA PHE A 70 -7.15 3.26 6.84
C PHE A 70 -6.46 3.21 8.21
N LEU A 71 -6.45 4.33 8.93
CA LEU A 71 -5.72 4.48 10.18
C LEU A 71 -6.65 4.33 11.40
N PHE A 72 -6.45 3.25 12.13
CA PHE A 72 -7.05 3.01 13.44
C PHE A 72 -6.09 3.43 14.54
N ARG A 73 -6.58 3.45 15.80
CA ARG A 73 -5.76 3.90 16.94
C ARG A 73 -4.51 3.02 17.13
N ASP A 74 -4.67 1.72 16.92
CA ASP A 74 -3.67 0.72 17.30
C ASP A 74 -3.09 -0.04 16.09
N PHE A 75 -3.61 0.19 14.88
CA PHE A 75 -3.13 -0.45 13.66
C PHE A 75 -3.51 0.32 12.39
N GLN A 76 -2.81 0.03 11.30
CA GLN A 76 -3.10 0.54 9.96
C GLN A 76 -3.63 -0.60 9.08
N LEU A 77 -4.74 -0.34 8.40
CA LEU A 77 -5.26 -1.19 7.33
C LEU A 77 -4.79 -0.61 5.99
N ALA A 78 -3.66 -1.14 5.52
CA ALA A 78 -3.18 -0.99 4.16
C ALA A 78 -2.71 -2.37 3.71
N PRO A 79 -3.31 -2.97 2.66
CA PRO A 79 -2.80 -4.23 2.16
C PRO A 79 -1.35 -4.02 1.70
N THR A 80 -0.47 -4.94 2.05
CA THR A 80 0.91 -4.89 1.55
C THR A 80 0.93 -5.10 0.03
N LEU A 81 2.07 -4.82 -0.61
CA LEU A 81 2.18 -5.04 -2.06
C LEU A 81 1.90 -6.51 -2.42
N GLU A 82 2.38 -7.44 -1.59
CA GLU A 82 2.21 -8.88 -1.73
C GLU A 82 0.74 -9.30 -1.57
N GLU A 83 0.04 -8.69 -0.63
CA GLU A 83 -1.39 -8.94 -0.41
C GLU A 83 -2.21 -8.41 -1.59
N PHE A 84 -1.91 -7.21 -2.11
CA PHE A 84 -2.54 -6.68 -3.31
C PHE A 84 -2.29 -7.58 -4.52
N GLU A 85 -1.06 -8.02 -4.72
CA GLU A 85 -0.70 -8.94 -5.81
C GLU A 85 -1.46 -10.25 -5.71
N ARG A 86 -1.58 -10.80 -4.49
CA ARG A 86 -2.30 -12.05 -4.25
C ARG A 86 -3.81 -11.90 -4.45
N ILE A 87 -4.40 -10.78 -4.01
CA ILE A 87 -5.83 -10.48 -4.23
C ILE A 87 -6.13 -10.32 -5.72
N LEU A 88 -5.24 -9.63 -6.44
CA LEU A 88 -5.41 -9.33 -7.85
C LEU A 88 -4.87 -10.43 -8.77
N ASP A 89 -4.20 -11.46 -8.26
CA ASP A 89 -3.49 -12.46 -9.07
C ASP A 89 -2.67 -11.78 -10.20
N SER A 90 -1.98 -10.70 -9.82
CA SER A 90 -1.31 -9.80 -10.76
C SER A 90 0.00 -10.42 -11.25
N PRO A 91 0.28 -10.43 -12.57
CA PRO A 91 1.36 -11.23 -13.15
C PRO A 91 2.76 -10.60 -13.05
N LYS A 92 3.00 -9.62 -12.16
CA LYS A 92 4.37 -9.22 -11.89
C LYS A 92 5.05 -10.42 -11.24
N GLN A 93 6.14 -10.87 -11.86
CA GLN A 93 6.97 -12.02 -11.50
C GLN A 93 6.73 -12.43 -10.06
N LYS A 94 6.40 -13.72 -9.83
CA LYS A 94 6.33 -14.37 -8.50
C LYS A 94 7.64 -14.14 -7.72
N LYS A 95 7.92 -12.91 -7.31
CA LYS A 95 8.79 -12.59 -6.20
C LYS A 95 7.98 -13.13 -5.04
N GLY A 96 8.56 -14.06 -4.30
CA GLY A 96 7.90 -14.61 -3.12
C GLY A 96 7.41 -13.49 -2.20
N PRO A 97 6.64 -13.80 -1.13
CA PRO A 97 6.32 -12.77 -0.14
C PRO A 97 7.59 -12.01 0.23
N TYR A 98 7.52 -10.70 0.46
CA TYR A 98 8.66 -9.93 0.97
C TYR A 98 9.12 -10.56 2.28
N ARG A 99 10.06 -11.49 2.15
CA ARG A 99 10.91 -11.95 3.22
C ARG A 99 11.90 -10.81 3.29
N GLY A 100 11.70 -9.87 4.21
CA GLY A 100 12.65 -8.79 4.44
C GLY A 100 14.06 -9.37 4.36
N LEU A 101 14.99 -8.64 3.73
CA LEU A 101 16.19 -9.15 3.02
C LEU A 101 17.00 -10.26 3.72
N GLY A 102 16.77 -10.54 5.01
CA GLY A 102 17.39 -11.60 5.80
C GLY A 102 18.80 -11.21 6.22
N GLN A 103 19.43 -10.40 5.37
CA GLN A 103 20.62 -9.62 5.61
C GLN A 103 20.23 -8.14 5.80
N ILE A 104 20.87 -7.51 6.79
CA ILE A 104 20.86 -6.05 6.92
C ILE A 104 21.63 -5.51 5.70
N PRO A 105 21.04 -4.60 4.90
CA PRO A 105 21.72 -4.02 3.74
C PRO A 105 23.00 -3.31 4.18
N LYS A 106 24.03 -3.34 3.34
CA LYS A 106 25.28 -2.66 3.69
C LYS A 106 25.06 -1.13 3.69
N PRO A 107 25.82 -0.36 4.48
CA PRO A 107 25.70 1.10 4.50
C PRO A 107 25.86 1.74 3.11
N GLU A 108 26.64 1.14 2.22
CA GLU A 108 26.85 1.62 0.85
C GLU A 108 25.58 1.47 -0.01
N GLU A 109 24.89 0.32 0.11
CA GLU A 109 23.62 0.06 -0.57
C GLU A 109 22.51 0.99 -0.05
N LEU A 110 22.50 1.25 1.26
CA LEU A 110 21.56 2.20 1.87
C LEU A 110 21.83 3.63 1.42
N ALA A 111 23.09 4.04 1.35
CA ALA A 111 23.50 5.36 0.90
C ALA A 111 23.05 5.63 -0.54
N GLU A 112 23.24 4.66 -1.45
CA GLU A 112 22.80 4.76 -2.84
C GLU A 112 21.27 4.89 -2.95
N VAL A 113 20.52 4.06 -2.22
CA VAL A 113 19.05 4.08 -2.26
C VAL A 113 18.48 5.36 -1.66
N LEU A 114 19.10 5.89 -0.61
CA LEU A 114 18.65 7.10 0.07
C LEU A 114 19.15 8.38 -0.61
N ASP A 115 20.02 8.27 -1.61
CA ASP A 115 20.75 9.40 -2.21
C ASP A 115 21.49 10.26 -1.17
N ILE A 116 22.09 9.59 -0.17
CA ILE A 116 22.86 10.22 0.92
C ILE A 116 24.30 9.74 0.82
N PRO A 117 25.32 10.61 0.87
CA PRO A 117 26.71 10.16 0.91
C PRO A 117 26.98 9.23 2.10
N VAL A 118 27.72 8.13 1.86
CA VAL A 118 28.05 7.11 2.89
C VAL A 118 28.67 7.74 4.15
N LYS A 119 29.52 8.76 3.96
CA LYS A 119 30.17 9.52 5.03
C LYS A 119 29.18 10.24 5.96
N ASP A 120 28.02 10.62 5.44
CA ASP A 120 26.98 11.34 6.18
C ASP A 120 25.96 10.35 6.77
N LEU A 121 25.78 9.19 6.12
CA LEU A 121 24.88 8.14 6.59
C LEU A 121 25.47 7.32 7.75
N THR A 122 26.71 6.84 7.61
CA THR A 122 27.35 5.91 8.56
C THR A 122 27.37 6.39 10.02
N PRO A 123 27.63 7.67 10.35
CA PRO A 123 27.62 8.14 11.74
C PRO A 123 26.22 8.15 12.36
N ASN A 124 25.18 8.18 11.52
CA ASN A 124 23.80 8.24 11.96
C ASN A 124 23.17 6.86 12.14
N ILE A 125 23.85 5.78 11.74
CA ILE A 125 23.40 4.42 11.99
C ILE A 125 23.63 4.05 13.46
N LYS A 126 22.57 3.65 14.17
CA LYS A 126 22.60 3.25 15.57
C LYS A 126 22.38 1.75 15.73
N ILE A 127 22.91 1.21 16.82
CA ILE A 127 22.67 -0.18 17.23
C ILE A 127 21.70 -0.15 18.41
N TRP A 128 20.55 -0.79 18.24
CA TRP A 128 19.58 -1.02 19.30
C TRP A 128 19.47 -2.52 19.58
N GLY A 129 20.10 -2.96 20.67
CA GLY A 129 20.23 -4.37 20.99
C GLY A 129 21.09 -5.10 19.95
N LYS A 130 20.47 -5.98 19.16
CA LYS A 130 21.13 -6.74 18.07
C LYS A 130 20.83 -6.18 16.67
N VAL A 131 20.04 -5.10 16.58
CA VAL A 131 19.58 -4.56 15.31
C VAL A 131 20.30 -3.25 15.02
N GLN A 132 20.91 -3.16 13.86
CA GLN A 132 21.46 -1.93 13.31
C GLN A 132 20.37 -1.20 12.51
N GLY A 133 20.17 0.10 12.75
CA GLY A 133 19.12 0.87 12.11
C GLY A 133 19.39 2.37 12.10
N ILE A 134 18.66 3.10 11.26
CA ILE A 134 18.76 4.55 11.15
C ILE A 134 17.63 5.20 11.98
N PRO A 135 17.91 6.20 12.83
CA PRO A 135 16.89 6.92 13.57
C PRO A 135 15.86 7.56 12.64
N GLN A 136 14.59 7.40 12.97
CA GLN A 136 13.49 8.01 12.24
C GLN A 136 13.64 9.54 12.13
N GLU A 137 13.98 10.21 13.23
CA GLU A 137 14.19 11.66 13.25
C GLU A 137 15.25 12.15 12.25
N TYR A 138 16.28 11.33 12.00
CA TYR A 138 17.31 11.66 11.02
C TYR A 138 16.74 11.55 9.60
N LEU A 139 16.05 10.45 9.28
CA LEU A 139 15.43 10.24 7.98
C LEU A 139 14.39 11.32 7.66
N GLU A 140 13.58 11.74 8.65
CA GLU A 140 12.58 12.79 8.48
C GLU A 140 13.23 14.15 8.19
N LYS A 141 14.31 14.49 8.87
CA LYS A 141 15.08 15.72 8.59
C LYS A 141 15.69 15.70 7.21
N THR A 142 16.28 14.58 6.79
CA THR A 142 16.86 14.46 5.45
C THR A 142 15.79 14.53 4.36
N ALA A 143 14.62 13.91 4.56
CA ALA A 143 13.52 13.98 3.61
C ALA A 143 12.97 15.40 3.41
N GLN A 144 13.04 16.26 4.42
CA GLN A 144 12.63 17.66 4.33
C GLN A 144 13.68 18.57 3.65
N SER A 145 14.88 18.06 3.37
CA SER A 145 15.98 18.82 2.77
C SER A 145 16.12 18.65 1.26
N PHE A 146 15.25 17.85 0.63
CA PHE A 146 15.07 17.75 -0.82
C PHE A 146 14.07 18.79 -1.32
#